data_AF-A0A4Q1AR85-F1
#
_entry.id   AF-A0A4Q1AR85-F1
#
_cell.length_a   1.000
_cell.length_b   1.000
_cell.length_c   1.000
_cell.angle_alpha   90.00
_cell.angle_beta   90.00
_cell.angle_gamma   90.00
#
_symmetry.space_group_name_H-M   'P 1'
#
loop_
_entity.id
_entity.type
_entity.pdbx_description
1 polymer ?
#
loop_
_entity_poly.entity_id
_entity_poly.type
_entity_poly.pdbx_seq_one_letter_code
_entity_poly.pdbx_strand_id
1 'polypeptide(L)'
;MKFINVLTAAVLTVSVASAQDVMQKSMAIMEEGMTQIQKGFLNNNIDLITSGAKLVHDGNKLFSDVKVISQYLPENKKHMVNVAENAAKRIELDVNVLELNLEEKAYINAANAYSDMLNACARCHSIVRSW
;
A
#
# COMPACT_ATOMS: atom_id res chain seq x y z
N MET A 1 -11.50 53.99 30.63
CA MET A 1 -10.75 52.75 30.89
C MET A 1 -11.45 51.64 30.13
N LYS A 2 -10.90 51.22 28.99
CA LYS A 2 -10.32 49.87 28.75
C LYS A 2 -11.31 48.75 29.07
N PHE A 3 -11.77 48.02 28.05
CA PHE A 3 -11.57 46.57 27.82
C PHE A 3 -12.21 46.25 26.44
N ILE A 4 -11.47 46.06 25.34
CA ILE A 4 -10.64 44.88 25.00
C ILE A 4 -11.51 43.61 24.89
N ASN A 5 -12.01 43.31 23.68
CA ASN A 5 -11.60 42.14 22.88
C ASN A 5 -12.62 41.74 21.81
N VAL A 6 -12.18 41.93 20.57
CA VAL A 6 -12.66 41.29 19.34
C VAL A 6 -12.52 39.77 19.48
N LEU A 7 -13.58 39.01 19.16
CA LEU A 7 -13.44 37.59 18.84
C LEU A 7 -14.45 37.21 17.75
N THR A 8 -14.12 37.57 16.52
CA THR A 8 -14.64 36.97 15.29
C THR A 8 -13.98 35.61 15.10
N ALA A 9 -14.61 34.55 15.59
CA ALA A 9 -14.22 33.18 15.25
C ALA A 9 -14.89 32.74 13.94
N ALA A 10 -14.40 33.28 12.82
CA ALA A 10 -14.62 32.67 11.51
C ALA A 10 -13.59 31.55 11.34
N VAL A 11 -13.87 30.38 11.91
CA VAL A 11 -13.09 29.18 11.57
C VAL A 11 -13.54 28.76 10.17
N LEU A 12 -12.73 29.10 9.17
CA LEU A 12 -12.81 28.55 7.84
C LEU A 12 -12.72 27.02 7.94
N THR A 13 -13.84 26.33 7.80
CA THR A 13 -13.83 24.93 7.36
C THR A 13 -13.53 24.92 5.87
N VAL A 14 -12.25 25.06 5.51
CA VAL A 14 -11.80 24.64 4.18
C VAL A 14 -11.81 23.11 4.18
N SER A 15 -12.95 22.54 3.82
CA SER A 15 -13.02 21.17 3.32
C SER A 15 -12.34 21.16 1.95
N VAL A 16 -11.01 21.09 1.94
CA VAL A 16 -10.29 20.62 0.75
C VAL A 16 -10.68 19.16 0.56
N ALA A 17 -11.70 18.94 -0.25
CA ALA A 17 -11.90 17.66 -0.92
C ALA A 17 -10.69 17.46 -1.86
N SER A 18 -9.55 17.04 -1.32
CA SER A 18 -8.45 16.59 -2.15
C SER A 18 -8.88 15.25 -2.74
N ALA A 19 -9.02 15.18 -4.07
CA ALA A 19 -8.94 13.90 -4.75
C ALA A 19 -7.65 13.23 -4.26
N GLN A 20 -7.79 12.18 -3.44
CA GLN A 20 -6.64 11.53 -2.83
C GLN A 20 -5.74 11.02 -3.95
N ASP A 21 -4.49 11.45 -3.93
CA ASP A 21 -3.46 11.07 -4.88
C ASP A 21 -3.46 9.54 -5.06
N VAL A 22 -3.48 9.06 -6.31
CA VAL A 22 -3.59 7.63 -6.66
C VAL A 22 -2.52 6.81 -5.95
N MET A 23 -1.30 7.33 -5.88
CA MET A 23 -0.20 6.68 -5.17
C MET A 23 -0.51 6.56 -3.66
N GLN A 24 -0.93 7.65 -3.02
CA GLN A 24 -1.23 7.65 -1.58
C GLN A 24 -2.40 6.70 -1.27
N LYS A 25 -3.44 6.72 -2.10
CA LYS A 25 -4.59 5.82 -1.95
C LYS A 25 -4.18 4.35 -2.12
N SER A 26 -3.39 4.04 -3.15
CA SER A 26 -2.87 2.70 -3.40
C SER A 26 -2.04 2.19 -2.21
N MET A 27 -1.09 3.00 -1.74
CA MET A 27 -0.21 2.63 -0.63
C MET A 27 -0.97 2.45 0.68
N ALA A 28 -1.96 3.30 0.98
CA ALA A 28 -2.78 3.17 2.19
C ALA A 28 -3.62 1.88 2.18
N ILE A 29 -4.21 1.53 1.04
CA ILE A 29 -4.97 0.28 0.89
C ILE A 29 -4.04 -0.93 1.04
N MET A 30 -2.86 -0.91 0.41
CA MET A 30 -1.88 -2.00 0.55
C MET A 30 -1.32 -2.12 1.97
N GLU A 31 -1.06 -1.00 2.65
CA GLU A 31 -0.65 -0.98 4.06
C GLU A 31 -1.71 -1.65 4.96
N GLU A 32 -2.98 -1.28 4.77
CA GLU A 32 -4.10 -1.89 5.47
C GLU A 32 -4.15 -3.40 5.20
N GLY A 33 -4.06 -3.80 3.93
CA GLY A 33 -4.04 -5.20 3.52
C GLY A 33 -2.90 -6.01 4.14
N MET A 34 -1.68 -5.49 4.08
CA MET A 34 -0.50 -6.12 4.69
C MET A 34 -0.64 -6.24 6.21
N THR A 35 -1.22 -5.24 6.86
CA THR A 35 -1.50 -5.26 8.30
C THR A 35 -2.54 -6.32 8.66
N GLN A 36 -3.60 -6.45 7.87
CA GLN A 36 -4.62 -7.48 8.06
C GLN A 36 -4.03 -8.87 7.86
N ILE A 37 -3.27 -9.12 6.79
CA ILE A 37 -2.59 -10.40 6.57
C ILE A 37 -1.71 -10.77 7.77
N GLN A 38 -0.87 -9.84 8.24
CA GLN A 38 0.00 -10.08 9.38
C GLN A 38 -0.79 -10.43 10.64
N LYS A 39 -1.82 -9.65 10.97
CA LYS A 39 -2.71 -9.95 12.11
C LYS A 39 -3.41 -11.29 11.92
N GLY A 40 -3.77 -11.65 10.71
CA GLY A 40 -4.39 -12.92 10.35
C GLY A 40 -3.49 -14.09 10.69
N PHE A 41 -2.23 -14.07 10.25
CA PHE A 41 -1.25 -15.09 10.63
C PHE A 41 -0.97 -15.14 12.13
N LEU A 42 -0.83 -13.99 12.80
CA LEU A 42 -0.55 -13.94 14.25
C LEU A 42 -1.71 -14.49 15.11
N ASN A 43 -2.94 -14.45 14.60
CA ASN A 43 -4.14 -14.86 15.34
C ASN A 43 -4.82 -16.09 14.75
N ASN A 44 -4.20 -16.78 13.78
CA ASN A 44 -4.79 -17.90 13.04
C ASN A 44 -6.17 -17.58 12.44
N ASN A 45 -6.37 -16.35 11.96
CA ASN A 45 -7.62 -15.87 11.40
C ASN A 45 -7.54 -15.80 9.87
N ILE A 46 -8.04 -16.83 9.19
CA ILE A 46 -8.01 -16.97 7.73
C ILE A 46 -8.82 -15.84 7.06
N ASP A 47 -9.98 -15.49 7.59
CA ASP A 47 -10.83 -14.43 7.01
C ASP A 47 -10.08 -13.09 6.95
N LEU A 48 -9.29 -12.79 7.98
CA LEU A 48 -8.47 -11.58 8.02
C LEU A 48 -7.31 -11.63 7.02
N ILE A 49 -6.74 -12.82 6.79
CA ILE A 49 -5.72 -13.00 5.73
C ILE A 49 -6.36 -12.77 4.35
N THR A 50 -7.48 -13.40 4.06
CA THR A 50 -8.20 -13.27 2.77
C THR A 50 -8.66 -11.83 2.53
N SER A 51 -9.19 -11.16 3.56
CA SER A 51 -9.59 -9.75 3.49
C SER A 51 -8.39 -8.86 3.18
N GLY A 52 -7.26 -9.10 3.84
CA GLY A 52 -6.03 -8.36 3.60
C GLY A 52 -5.42 -8.62 2.22
N ALA A 53 -5.45 -9.87 1.73
CA ALA A 53 -5.01 -10.23 0.38
C ALA A 53 -5.80 -9.46 -0.68
N LYS A 54 -7.13 -9.41 -0.54
CA LYS A 54 -8.00 -8.61 -1.42
C LYS A 54 -7.60 -7.13 -1.44
N LEU A 55 -7.32 -6.54 -0.28
CA LEU A 55 -6.88 -5.15 -0.20
C LEU A 55 -5.53 -4.94 -0.88
N VAL A 56 -4.56 -5.85 -0.68
CA VAL A 56 -3.27 -5.77 -1.39
C VAL A 56 -3.46 -5.80 -2.90
N HIS A 57 -4.28 -6.73 -3.41
CA HIS A 57 -4.61 -6.83 -4.83
C HIS A 57 -5.28 -5.55 -5.36
N ASP A 58 -6.31 -5.05 -4.68
CA ASP A 58 -7.03 -3.83 -5.06
C ASP A 58 -6.10 -2.60 -5.05
N GLY A 59 -5.26 -2.46 -4.02
CA GLY A 59 -4.29 -1.38 -3.89
C GLY A 59 -3.21 -1.44 -4.97
N ASN A 60 -2.64 -2.62 -5.23
CA ASN A 60 -1.60 -2.84 -6.23
C ASN A 60 -2.11 -2.55 -7.66
N LYS A 61 -3.37 -2.91 -7.95
CA LYS A 61 -4.01 -2.60 -9.24
C LYS A 61 -4.09 -1.10 -9.54
N LEU A 62 -4.17 -0.24 -8.52
CA LEU A 62 -4.16 1.21 -8.69
C LEU A 62 -2.77 1.77 -9.06
N PHE A 63 -1.69 1.03 -8.77
CA PHE A 63 -0.30 1.52 -8.90
C PHE A 63 0.65 0.48 -9.52
N SER A 64 0.17 -0.26 -10.52
CA SER A 64 0.96 -1.28 -11.23
C SER A 64 1.28 -0.92 -12.68
N ASP A 65 0.62 0.09 -13.26
CA ASP A 65 0.90 0.55 -14.62
C ASP A 65 2.20 1.36 -14.65
N VAL A 66 3.12 0.99 -15.55
CA VAL A 66 4.42 1.65 -15.75
C VAL A 66 4.29 3.17 -15.98
N LYS A 67 3.24 3.63 -16.68
CA LYS A 67 2.98 5.05 -16.93
C LYS A 67 2.62 5.77 -15.65
N VAL A 68 1.79 5.16 -14.81
CA VAL A 68 1.43 5.71 -13.49
C VAL A 68 2.66 5.75 -12.61
N ILE A 69 3.36 4.63 -12.43
CA ILE A 69 4.58 4.54 -11.61
C ILE A 69 5.62 5.58 -12.02
N SER A 70 5.83 5.77 -13.33
CA SER A 70 6.81 6.73 -13.85
C SER A 70 6.57 8.16 -13.38
N GLN A 71 5.32 8.56 -13.11
CA GLN A 71 4.97 9.91 -12.68
C GLN A 71 5.47 10.20 -11.27
N TYR A 72 5.54 9.17 -10.41
CA TYR A 72 5.85 9.31 -8.99
C TYR A 72 7.31 9.00 -8.63
N LEU A 73 8.09 8.48 -9.59
CA LEU A 73 9.52 8.28 -9.38
C LEU A 73 10.25 9.64 -9.30
N PRO A 74 11.25 9.78 -8.41
CA PRO A 74 12.14 10.93 -8.41
C PRO A 74 12.80 11.14 -9.78
N GLU A 75 13.05 12.40 -10.17
CA GLU A 75 13.61 12.73 -11.49
C GLU A 75 14.92 11.99 -11.79
N ASN A 76 15.82 11.90 -10.80
CA ASN A 76 17.09 11.18 -10.92
C ASN A 76 16.92 9.64 -10.88
N LYS A 77 15.70 9.12 -10.75
CA LYS A 77 15.37 7.69 -10.63
C LYS A 77 14.35 7.21 -11.67
N LYS A 78 13.89 8.07 -12.60
CA LYS A 78 12.94 7.69 -13.68
C LYS A 78 13.41 6.48 -14.50
N HIS A 79 14.72 6.35 -14.72
CA HIS A 79 15.32 5.20 -15.44
C HIS A 79 15.11 3.85 -14.72
N MET A 80 14.74 3.86 -13.43
CA MET A 80 14.46 2.66 -12.64
C MET A 80 12.99 2.21 -12.69
N VAL A 81 12.16 2.80 -13.56
CA VAL A 81 10.73 2.48 -13.65
C VAL A 81 10.43 0.99 -13.82
N ASN A 82 11.24 0.27 -14.60
CA ASN A 82 11.09 -1.17 -14.79
C ASN A 82 11.29 -1.96 -13.49
N VAL A 83 12.14 -1.47 -12.57
CA VAL A 83 12.36 -2.11 -11.27
C VAL A 83 11.14 -1.94 -10.38
N ALA A 84 10.54 -0.75 -10.38
CA ALA A 84 9.31 -0.46 -9.64
C ALA A 84 8.11 -1.23 -10.22
N GLU A 85 7.98 -1.30 -11.55
CA GLU A 85 6.96 -2.12 -12.22
C GLU A 85 7.12 -3.61 -11.89
N ASN A 86 8.35 -4.13 -11.90
CA ASN A 86 8.62 -5.51 -11.53
C ASN A 86 8.30 -5.80 -10.05
N ALA A 87 8.49 -4.82 -9.16
CA ALA A 87 8.07 -4.95 -7.77
C ALA A 87 6.54 -5.05 -7.66
N ALA A 88 5.79 -4.22 -8.39
CA ALA A 88 4.32 -4.30 -8.43
C ALA A 88 3.82 -5.64 -9.00
N LYS A 89 4.43 -6.13 -10.08
CA LYS A 89 4.15 -7.48 -10.64
C LYS A 89 4.48 -8.58 -9.65
N ARG A 90 5.54 -8.43 -8.86
CA ARG A 90 5.92 -9.41 -7.85
C ARG A 90 4.91 -9.46 -6.70
N ILE A 91 4.44 -8.30 -6.23
CA ILE A 91 3.34 -8.21 -5.24
C ILE A 91 2.11 -8.96 -5.74
N GLU A 92 1.73 -8.74 -7.01
CA GLU A 92 0.60 -9.43 -7.63
C GLU A 92 0.77 -10.95 -7.66
N LEU A 93 1.95 -11.43 -8.04
CA LEU A 93 2.23 -12.87 -8.04
C LEU A 93 2.21 -13.45 -6.63
N ASP A 94 2.83 -12.77 -5.66
CA ASP A 94 2.96 -13.27 -4.30
C ASP A 94 1.60 -13.26 -3.56
N VAL A 95 0.70 -12.29 -3.83
CA VAL A 95 -0.66 -12.32 -3.27
C VAL A 95 -1.47 -13.49 -3.83
N ASN A 96 -1.36 -13.78 -5.13
CA ASN A 96 -2.00 -14.94 -5.74
C ASN A 96 -1.42 -16.27 -5.17
N VAL A 97 -0.10 -16.35 -4.97
CA VAL A 97 0.53 -17.51 -4.34
C VAL A 97 0.07 -17.67 -2.89
N LEU A 98 -0.09 -16.57 -2.15
CA LEU A 98 -0.65 -16.61 -0.80
C LEU A 98 -2.05 -17.22 -0.82
N GLU A 99 -2.95 -16.74 -1.69
CA GLU A 99 -4.33 -17.21 -1.78
C GLU A 99 -4.40 -18.71 -2.14
N LEU A 100 -3.63 -19.15 -3.15
CA LEU A 100 -3.55 -20.58 -3.51
C LEU A 100 -3.05 -21.45 -2.36
N ASN A 101 -2.06 -20.99 -1.59
CA ASN A 101 -1.58 -21.75 -0.44
C ASN A 101 -2.58 -21.76 0.73
N LEU A 102 -3.44 -20.74 0.87
CA LEU A 102 -4.54 -20.77 1.85
C LEU A 102 -5.59 -21.81 1.47
N GLU A 103 -5.95 -21.90 0.19
CA GLU A 103 -6.90 -22.90 -0.33
C GLU A 103 -6.41 -24.33 -0.05
N GLU A 104 -5.11 -24.58 -0.27
CA GLU A 104 -4.44 -25.86 0.00
C GLU A 104 -4.10 -26.08 1.49
N LYS A 105 -4.47 -25.16 2.38
CA LYS A 105 -4.13 -25.17 3.82
C LYS A 105 -2.62 -25.26 4.10
N ALA A 106 -1.80 -24.85 3.14
CA ALA A 106 -0.34 -24.78 3.23
C ALA A 106 0.10 -23.48 3.93
N TYR A 107 -0.30 -23.27 5.19
CA TYR A 107 -0.20 -21.99 5.88
C TYR A 107 1.23 -21.44 6.01
N ILE A 108 2.24 -22.31 6.14
CA ILE A 108 3.66 -21.88 6.16
C ILE A 108 4.07 -21.30 4.80
N ASN A 109 3.62 -21.91 3.71
CA ASN A 109 3.90 -21.40 2.36
C ASN A 109 3.13 -20.10 2.10
N ALA A 110 1.90 -19.98 2.60
CA ALA A 110 1.16 -18.72 2.54
C ALA A 110 1.89 -17.59 3.30
N ALA A 111 2.48 -17.90 4.48
CA ALA A 111 3.28 -16.93 5.25
C ALA A 111 4.59 -16.55 4.54
N ASN A 112 5.21 -17.49 3.81
CA ASN A 112 6.38 -17.21 2.98
C ASN A 112 6.02 -16.25 1.84
N ALA A 113 4.88 -16.47 1.17
CA ALA A 113 4.39 -15.56 0.12
C ALA A 113 4.10 -14.15 0.68
N TYR A 114 3.55 -14.04 1.89
CA TYR A 114 3.44 -12.75 2.58
C TYR A 114 4.80 -12.06 2.80
N SER A 115 5.82 -12.81 3.19
CA SER A 115 7.17 -12.27 3.36
C SER A 115 7.77 -11.81 2.02
N ASP A 116 7.50 -12.51 0.93
CA ASP A 116 7.92 -12.12 -0.41
C ASP A 116 7.24 -10.82 -0.88
N MET A 117 5.93 -10.63 -0.57
CA MET A 117 5.26 -9.34 -0.78
C MET A 117 5.96 -8.22 -0.04
N LEU A 118 6.29 -8.40 1.24
CA LEU A 118 7.01 -7.40 2.04
C LEU A 118 8.37 -7.05 1.42
N ASN A 119 9.10 -8.05 0.93
CA ASN A 119 10.37 -7.85 0.24
C ASN A 119 10.21 -7.05 -1.06
N ALA A 120 9.14 -7.29 -1.83
CA ALA A 120 8.83 -6.52 -3.03
C ALA A 120 8.49 -5.06 -2.70
N CYS A 121 7.70 -4.81 -1.65
CA CYS A 121 7.43 -3.47 -1.13
C CYS A 121 8.73 -2.74 -0.76
N ALA A 122 9.63 -3.41 -0.02
CA ALA A 122 10.91 -2.84 0.39
C ALA A 122 11.80 -2.44 -0.81
N ARG A 123 11.83 -3.25 -1.88
CA ARG A 123 12.59 -2.93 -3.12
C ARG A 123 12.09 -1.66 -3.79
N CYS A 124 10.77 -1.45 -3.85
CA CYS A 124 10.23 -0.21 -4.41
C CYS A 124 10.55 0.99 -3.48
N HIS A 125 10.39 0.80 -2.17
CA HIS A 125 10.68 1.83 -1.18
C HIS A 125 12.15 2.26 -1.15
N SER A 126 13.11 1.36 -1.33
CA SER A 126 14.53 1.75 -1.41
C SER A 126 14.84 2.65 -2.61
N ILE A 127 14.04 2.55 -3.69
CA ILE A 127 14.19 3.40 -4.89
C ILE A 127 13.53 4.75 -4.68
N VAL A 128 12.27 4.76 -4.23
CA VAL A 128 11.45 5.98 -4.12
C VAL A 128 11.82 6.80 -2.88
N ARG A 129 12.07 6.12 -1.75
CA ARG A 129 12.30 6.75 -0.44
C ARG A 129 13.78 6.83 -0.06
N SER A 130 14.68 6.26 -0.87
CA SER A 130 16.13 6.20 -0.60
C SER A 130 16.46 5.57 0.76
N TRP A 131 15.75 4.49 1.11
CA TRP A 131 16.06 3.69 2.29
C TRP A 131 17.40 2.94 2.14
#